data_AF-A0AA38BNM7-F1
#
_entry.id   AF-A0AA38BNM7-F1
#
_cell.length_a   1.000
_cell.length_b   1.000
_cell.length_c   1.000
_cell.angle_alpha   90.00
_cell.angle_beta   90.00
_cell.angle_gamma   90.00
#
_symmetry.space_group_name_H-M   'P 1'
#
loop_
_entity.id
_entity.type
_entity.pdbx_description
1 polymer ?
#
loop_
_entity_poly.entity_id
_entity_poly.type
_entity_poly.pdbx_seq_one_letter_code
_entity_poly.pdbx_strand_id
1 'polypeptide(L)'
;VENGKAQAANFPFCTIEPNIGIVGVPDPRLDVLSQLSKSQRTVPASMEFVDIAGLVKGASQGEGLGNKFLSHIREVDSIVQIERRMERLKKSKPKDSQTKVKEASEMAALQQIHGALMSGKPARSVTLTDYENEAVMHLCLLTMKPVIYVANVAESDLVDPTSNSHVKDLVEVASSFKSEVVTISAQVEAELTELQPEERSEFLKSLGINEGGLGSLIRATYNLLGMRTYFTSGEKETKAWTILAGMTAPQAAGVIHSDFEKGFIRAET
;
A
#
# COMPACT_ATOMS: atom_id res chain seq x y z
N VAL A 1 22.37 1.49 -2.56
CA VAL A 1 21.20 2.35 -2.85
C VAL A 1 21.39 3.58 -1.99
N GLU A 2 21.44 4.78 -2.57
CA GLU A 2 21.48 6.01 -1.77
C GLU A 2 20.21 6.07 -0.93
N ASN A 3 20.35 5.79 0.37
CA ASN A 3 19.32 6.10 1.33
C ASN A 3 19.19 7.62 1.37
N GLY A 4 18.22 8.16 0.65
CA GLY A 4 17.82 9.55 0.80
C GLY A 4 17.54 9.81 2.28
N LYS A 5 18.40 10.60 2.93
CA LYS A 5 18.21 11.02 4.33
C LYS A 5 16.98 11.91 4.39
N ALA A 6 15.81 11.34 4.61
CA ALA A 6 14.65 12.09 5.04
C ALA A 6 14.91 12.53 6.50
N GLN A 7 15.13 13.82 6.72
CA GLN A 7 15.35 14.36 8.05
C GLN A 7 14.03 14.34 8.82
N ALA A 8 13.93 13.51 9.85
CA ALA A 8 12.85 13.54 10.83
C ALA A 8 13.06 14.73 11.78
N ALA A 9 12.73 15.94 11.34
CA ALA A 9 12.74 17.13 12.16
C ALA A 9 11.30 17.59 12.44
N ASN A 10 11.04 17.96 13.71
CA ASN A 10 9.78 18.55 14.16
C ASN A 10 9.58 19.93 13.52
N PHE A 11 9.10 19.99 12.27
CA PHE A 11 8.71 21.22 11.62
C PHE A 11 7.19 21.43 11.72
N PRO A 12 6.70 22.53 12.32
CA PRO A 12 5.26 22.82 12.43
C PRO A 12 4.59 23.20 11.10
N PHE A 13 5.33 23.19 9.98
CA PHE A 13 4.84 23.59 8.67
C PHE A 13 5.45 22.67 7.61
N CYS A 14 4.74 21.59 7.27
CA CYS A 14 5.12 20.70 6.18
C CYS A 14 5.21 21.47 4.86
N THR A 15 6.23 21.16 4.06
CA THR A 15 6.40 21.61 2.68
C THR A 15 5.20 21.21 1.83
N ILE A 16 4.83 22.08 0.88
CA ILE A 16 3.65 21.90 0.00
C ILE A 16 3.85 20.71 -0.94
N GLU A 17 5.08 20.39 -1.31
CA GLU A 17 5.43 19.23 -2.12
C GLU A 17 5.65 18.00 -1.23
N PRO A 18 5.00 16.86 -1.54
CA PRO A 18 5.19 15.64 -0.76
C PRO A 18 6.60 15.10 -0.98
N ASN A 19 7.23 14.59 0.09
CA ASN A 19 8.52 13.93 -0.06
C ASN A 19 8.30 12.52 -0.62
N ILE A 20 9.07 12.16 -1.64
CA ILE A 20 8.99 10.86 -2.28
C ILE A 20 10.25 10.06 -1.95
N GLY A 21 10.07 8.89 -1.37
CA GLY A 21 11.13 7.92 -1.08
C GLY A 21 10.93 6.65 -1.89
N ILE A 22 11.98 6.21 -2.60
CA ILE A 22 11.97 4.91 -3.30
C ILE A 22 12.79 3.93 -2.46
N VAL A 23 12.18 2.81 -2.08
CA VAL A 23 12.82 1.77 -1.27
C VAL A 23 12.84 0.44 -2.01
N GLY A 24 13.91 -0.33 -1.82
CA GLY A 24 13.97 -1.71 -2.31
C GLY A 24 13.11 -2.63 -1.43
N VAL A 25 12.38 -3.55 -2.06
CA VAL A 25 11.60 -4.58 -1.38
C VAL A 25 12.55 -5.66 -0.88
N PRO A 26 12.68 -5.88 0.45
CA PRO A 26 13.56 -6.93 0.97
C PRO A 26 13.03 -8.32 0.60
N ASP A 27 13.84 -9.11 -0.12
CA ASP A 27 13.46 -10.45 -0.56
C ASP A 27 14.66 -11.40 -0.52
N PRO A 28 14.76 -12.30 0.49
CA PRO A 28 15.86 -13.24 0.61
C PRO A 28 16.03 -14.17 -0.60
N ARG A 29 14.96 -14.41 -1.38
CA ARG A 29 15.02 -15.26 -2.58
C ARG A 29 15.90 -14.65 -3.66
N LEU A 30 15.95 -13.32 -3.73
CA LEU A 30 16.77 -12.59 -4.70
C LEU A 30 18.26 -12.85 -4.48
N ASP A 31 18.70 -12.83 -3.21
CA ASP A 31 20.09 -13.04 -2.83
C ASP A 31 20.52 -14.49 -3.14
N VAL A 32 19.66 -15.46 -2.83
CA VAL A 32 19.89 -16.87 -3.17
C VAL A 32 20.04 -17.05 -4.69
N LEU A 33 19.14 -16.48 -5.49
CA LEU A 33 19.19 -16.59 -6.95
C LEU A 33 20.45 -15.95 -7.55
N SER A 34 20.83 -14.78 -7.04
CA SER A 34 22.04 -14.07 -7.46
C SER A 34 23.30 -14.87 -7.17
N GLN A 35 23.38 -15.51 -6.00
CA GLN A 35 24.49 -16.39 -5.63
C GLN A 35 24.55 -17.63 -6.53
N LEU A 36 23.41 -18.29 -6.77
CA LEU A 36 23.32 -19.47 -7.63
C LEU A 36 23.75 -19.16 -9.07
N SER A 37 23.35 -18.01 -9.59
CA SER A 37 23.64 -17.56 -10.96
C SER A 37 25.00 -16.86 -11.09
N LYS A 38 25.70 -16.63 -9.97
CA LYS A 38 26.94 -15.85 -9.86
C LYS A 38 26.81 -14.49 -10.55
N SER A 39 25.69 -13.84 -10.32
CA SER A 39 25.31 -12.64 -11.04
C SER A 39 26.20 -11.46 -10.68
N GLN A 40 26.64 -10.72 -11.70
CA GLN A 40 27.45 -9.51 -11.49
C GLN A 40 26.66 -8.37 -10.84
N ARG A 41 25.34 -8.35 -11.04
CA ARG A 41 24.44 -7.33 -10.51
C ARG A 41 23.17 -7.94 -9.93
N THR A 42 22.80 -7.51 -8.73
CA THR A 42 21.52 -7.83 -8.09
C THR A 42 20.63 -6.58 -8.06
N VAL A 43 19.41 -6.67 -8.58
CA VAL A 43 18.47 -5.54 -8.65
C VAL A 43 17.16 -5.91 -7.93
N PRO A 44 16.85 -5.32 -6.76
CA PRO A 44 15.60 -5.59 -6.07
C PRO A 44 14.41 -4.93 -6.76
N ALA A 45 13.21 -5.44 -6.49
CA ALA A 45 11.98 -4.71 -6.77
C ALA A 45 11.97 -3.44 -5.91
N SER A 46 11.34 -2.37 -6.38
CA SER A 46 11.21 -1.13 -5.64
C SER A 46 9.75 -0.76 -5.41
N MET A 47 9.52 0.04 -4.37
CA MET A 47 8.24 0.64 -4.05
C MET A 47 8.45 2.10 -3.68
N GLU A 48 7.45 2.92 -4.00
CA GLU A 48 7.44 4.35 -3.71
C GLU A 48 6.61 4.62 -2.45
N PHE A 49 7.20 5.32 -1.50
CA PHE A 49 6.53 5.89 -0.34
C PHE A 49 6.44 7.39 -0.53
N VAL A 50 5.25 7.92 -0.32
CA VAL A 50 4.99 9.35 -0.38
C VAL A 50 4.67 9.79 1.05
N ASP A 51 5.54 10.64 1.60
CA ASP A 51 5.32 11.31 2.88
C ASP A 51 4.36 12.48 2.65
N ILE A 52 3.17 12.36 3.25
CA ILE A 52 2.11 13.34 3.11
C ILE A 52 1.92 14.02 4.46
N ALA A 53 1.97 15.36 4.46
CA ALA A 53 1.78 16.21 5.63
C ALA A 53 0.55 15.81 6.47
N GLY A 54 0.69 15.67 7.80
CA GLY A 54 -0.42 15.20 8.64
C GLY A 54 -1.70 16.07 8.56
N LEU A 55 -2.86 15.41 8.62
CA LEU A 55 -4.16 16.07 8.79
C LEU A 55 -4.29 16.63 10.21
N VAL A 56 -4.55 17.92 10.33
CA VAL A 56 -5.01 18.53 11.58
C VAL A 56 -6.51 18.34 11.75
N LYS A 57 -6.97 18.15 13.00
CA LYS A 57 -8.40 18.15 13.33
C LYS A 57 -9.02 19.46 12.81
N GLY A 58 -10.09 19.36 12.01
CA GLY A 58 -10.70 20.51 11.32
C GLY A 58 -10.38 20.63 9.83
N ALA A 59 -9.45 19.81 9.30
CA ALA A 59 -9.07 19.81 7.88
C ALA A 59 -10.25 19.59 6.92
N SER A 60 -11.24 18.77 7.30
CA SER A 60 -12.45 18.53 6.49
C SER A 60 -13.44 19.70 6.51
N GLN A 61 -13.30 20.63 7.46
CA GLN A 61 -14.10 21.84 7.58
C GLN A 61 -13.36 23.07 7.02
N GLY A 62 -12.22 22.86 6.36
CA GLY A 62 -11.41 23.93 5.77
C GLY A 62 -10.45 24.64 6.73
N GLU A 63 -10.22 24.11 7.93
CA GLU A 63 -9.21 24.66 8.85
C GLU A 63 -7.80 24.26 8.41
N GLY A 64 -6.89 25.24 8.33
CA GLY A 64 -5.49 25.05 7.93
C GLY A 64 -5.27 24.80 6.43
N LEU A 65 -4.13 24.18 6.07
CA LEU A 65 -3.85 23.72 4.69
C LEU A 65 -4.55 22.39 4.34
N GLY A 66 -5.46 21.90 5.20
CA GLY A 66 -6.12 20.60 5.07
C GLY A 66 -6.86 20.38 3.75
N ASN A 67 -7.47 21.42 3.17
CA ASN A 67 -8.14 21.32 1.86
C ASN A 67 -7.14 21.10 0.71
N LYS A 68 -5.96 21.75 0.74
CA LYS A 68 -4.91 21.50 -0.26
C LYS A 68 -4.31 20.10 -0.11
N PHE A 69 -4.18 19.60 1.13
CA PHE A 69 -3.82 18.21 1.42
C PHE A 69 -4.87 17.21 0.89
N LEU A 70 -6.16 17.46 1.14
CA LEU A 70 -7.24 16.62 0.63
C LEU A 70 -7.28 16.64 -0.90
N SER A 71 -6.82 17.71 -1.56
CA SER A 71 -6.67 17.75 -3.02
C SER A 71 -5.60 16.80 -3.57
N HIS A 72 -4.51 16.55 -2.81
CA HIS A 72 -3.50 15.53 -3.16
C HIS A 72 -4.02 14.10 -2.97
N ILE A 73 -4.85 13.87 -1.95
CA ILE A 73 -5.49 12.56 -1.73
C ILE A 73 -6.78 12.41 -2.59
N ARG A 74 -7.26 13.53 -3.10
CA ARG A 74 -8.40 13.88 -3.98
C ARG A 74 -9.71 14.26 -3.28
N GLU A 75 -10.17 15.47 -3.60
CA GLU A 75 -11.43 16.15 -3.23
C GLU A 75 -12.65 15.36 -3.70
N VAL A 76 -13.61 15.04 -2.82
CA VAL A 76 -14.96 15.64 -2.63
C VAL A 76 -15.63 14.87 -1.46
N ASP A 77 -16.63 15.45 -0.79
CA ASP A 77 -17.52 14.77 0.16
C ASP A 77 -17.99 13.41 -0.41
N SER A 78 -17.39 12.32 0.05
CA SER A 78 -17.59 10.98 -0.53
C SER A 78 -19.07 10.58 -0.51
N ILE A 79 -19.82 11.02 0.50
CA ILE A 79 -21.26 10.80 0.63
C ILE A 79 -22.03 11.54 -0.48
N VAL A 80 -21.76 12.83 -0.69
CA VAL A 80 -22.42 13.63 -1.74
C VAL A 80 -22.11 13.08 -3.14
N GLN A 81 -20.88 12.62 -3.36
CA GLN A 81 -20.49 11.97 -4.62
C GLN A 81 -21.32 10.71 -4.87
N ILE A 82 -21.49 9.87 -3.84
CA ILE A 82 -22.29 8.63 -3.92
C ILE A 82 -23.77 8.94 -4.16
N GLU A 83 -24.36 9.88 -3.42
CA GLU A 83 -25.76 10.28 -3.58
C GLU A 83 -26.04 10.80 -5.00
N ARG A 84 -25.20 11.72 -5.51
CA ARG A 84 -25.31 12.23 -6.88
C ARG A 84 -25.19 11.12 -7.91
N ARG A 85 -24.31 10.13 -7.69
CA ARG A 85 -24.16 8.99 -8.60
C ARG A 85 -25.39 8.09 -8.58
N MET A 86 -25.91 7.77 -7.40
CA MET A 86 -27.15 6.99 -7.27
C MET A 86 -28.34 7.69 -7.95
N GLU A 87 -28.49 9.00 -7.81
CA GLU A 87 -29.55 9.74 -8.52
C GLU A 87 -29.42 9.66 -10.04
N ARG A 88 -28.19 9.76 -10.57
CA ARG A 88 -27.92 9.62 -12.02
C ARG A 88 -28.28 8.23 -12.51
N LEU A 89 -27.92 7.18 -11.77
CA LEU A 89 -28.26 5.79 -12.10
C LEU A 89 -29.78 5.57 -12.11
N LYS A 90 -30.53 6.15 -11.15
CA LYS A 90 -32.01 6.09 -11.14
C LYS A 90 -32.66 6.74 -12.36
N LYS A 91 -32.04 7.78 -12.92
CA LYS A 91 -32.52 8.50 -14.12
C LYS A 91 -31.98 7.90 -15.42
N SER A 92 -31.00 7.00 -15.34
CA SER A 92 -30.37 6.38 -16.51
C SER A 92 -31.37 5.49 -17.25
N LYS A 93 -31.25 5.46 -18.58
CA LYS A 93 -31.96 4.53 -19.45
C LYS A 93 -30.90 3.65 -20.13
N PRO A 94 -30.66 2.42 -19.63
CA PRO A 94 -29.61 1.56 -20.17
C PRO A 94 -29.90 1.23 -21.63
N LYS A 95 -28.87 1.33 -22.47
CA LYS A 95 -28.96 1.13 -23.93
C LYS A 95 -29.08 -0.35 -24.32
N ASP A 96 -28.55 -1.24 -23.48
CA ASP A 96 -28.52 -2.69 -23.68
C ASP A 96 -28.61 -3.44 -22.33
N SER A 97 -28.73 -4.77 -22.42
CA SER A 97 -28.83 -5.65 -21.24
C SER A 97 -27.56 -5.61 -20.38
N GLN A 98 -26.38 -5.50 -21.00
CA GLN A 98 -25.11 -5.52 -20.30
C GLN A 98 -24.90 -4.27 -19.45
N THR A 99 -25.23 -3.09 -19.99
CA THR A 99 -25.22 -1.81 -19.29
C THR A 99 -26.20 -1.83 -18.13
N LYS A 100 -27.39 -2.41 -18.32
CA LYS A 100 -28.38 -2.57 -17.24
C LYS A 100 -27.85 -3.39 -16.08
N VAL A 101 -27.16 -4.51 -16.36
CA VAL A 101 -26.54 -5.35 -15.31
C VAL A 101 -25.43 -4.59 -14.59
N LYS A 102 -24.58 -3.87 -15.34
CA LYS A 102 -23.50 -3.05 -14.77
C LYS A 102 -24.04 -1.95 -13.85
N GLU A 103 -25.03 -1.19 -14.31
CA GLU A 103 -25.65 -0.11 -13.52
C GLU A 103 -26.37 -0.65 -12.28
N ALA A 104 -27.00 -1.83 -12.36
CA ALA A 104 -27.63 -2.47 -11.22
C ALA A 104 -26.60 -2.93 -10.17
N SER A 105 -25.49 -3.52 -10.60
CA SER A 105 -24.36 -3.88 -9.74
C SER A 105 -23.74 -2.65 -9.06
N GLU A 106 -23.52 -1.59 -9.84
CA GLU A 106 -23.01 -0.32 -9.31
C GLU A 106 -23.95 0.29 -8.27
N MET A 107 -25.27 0.29 -8.53
CA MET A 107 -26.27 0.77 -7.57
C MET A 107 -26.23 -0.04 -6.27
N ALA A 108 -26.15 -1.38 -6.36
CA ALA A 108 -26.07 -2.25 -5.19
C ALA A 108 -24.81 -1.96 -4.35
N ALA A 109 -23.65 -1.82 -5.00
CA ALA A 109 -22.40 -1.45 -4.34
C ALA A 109 -22.50 -0.08 -3.66
N LEU A 110 -23.06 0.93 -4.34
CA LEU A 110 -23.22 2.28 -3.81
C LEU A 110 -24.13 2.33 -2.58
N GLN A 111 -25.21 1.55 -2.57
CA GLN A 111 -26.10 1.48 -1.40
C GLN A 111 -25.40 0.89 -0.18
N GLN A 112 -24.61 -0.16 -0.37
CA GLN A 112 -23.84 -0.78 0.71
C GLN A 112 -22.75 0.17 1.24
N ILE A 113 -22.00 0.80 0.34
CA ILE A 113 -20.96 1.79 0.70
C ILE A 113 -21.59 2.98 1.42
N HIS A 114 -22.71 3.50 0.93
CA HIS A 114 -23.42 4.61 1.55
C HIS A 114 -23.84 4.26 2.98
N GLY A 115 -24.42 3.07 3.20
CA GLY A 115 -24.79 2.59 4.54
C GLY A 115 -23.59 2.52 5.49
N ALA A 116 -22.44 2.02 5.02
CA ALA A 116 -21.21 1.99 5.80
C ALA A 116 -20.75 3.42 6.18
N LEU A 117 -20.65 4.33 5.22
CA LEU A 117 -20.20 5.71 5.45
C LEU A 117 -21.12 6.47 6.41
N MET A 118 -22.44 6.31 6.28
CA MET A 118 -23.42 6.93 7.19
C MET A 118 -23.31 6.41 8.64
N SER A 119 -22.80 5.20 8.83
CA SER A 119 -22.50 4.63 10.16
C SER A 119 -21.07 4.93 10.65
N GLY A 120 -20.34 5.80 9.96
CA GLY A 120 -18.95 6.16 10.29
C GLY A 120 -17.92 5.09 9.92
N LYS A 121 -18.30 4.07 9.15
CA LYS A 121 -17.39 3.00 8.69
C LYS A 121 -16.82 3.32 7.32
N PRO A 122 -15.54 2.99 7.04
CA PRO A 122 -14.93 3.28 5.75
C PRO A 122 -15.47 2.37 4.65
N ALA A 123 -15.47 2.83 3.39
CA ALA A 123 -15.96 2.05 2.24
C ALA A 123 -15.27 0.69 2.09
N ARG A 124 -13.97 0.60 2.39
CA ARG A 124 -13.19 -0.66 2.37
C ARG A 124 -13.72 -1.75 3.31
N SER A 125 -14.51 -1.39 4.34
CA SER A 125 -15.09 -2.38 5.26
C SER A 125 -16.21 -3.20 4.62
N VAL A 126 -16.81 -2.70 3.55
CA VAL A 126 -17.88 -3.39 2.82
C VAL A 126 -17.30 -4.58 2.05
N THR A 127 -18.04 -5.70 2.02
CA THR A 127 -17.69 -6.86 1.18
C THR A 127 -18.44 -6.74 -0.13
N LEU A 128 -17.70 -6.41 -1.19
CA LEU A 128 -18.21 -6.35 -2.56
C LEU A 128 -17.69 -7.55 -3.35
N THR A 129 -18.47 -7.98 -4.33
CA THR A 129 -17.99 -8.89 -5.38
C THR A 129 -16.99 -8.19 -6.29
N ASP A 130 -16.17 -8.94 -7.03
CA ASP A 130 -15.19 -8.37 -7.98
C ASP A 130 -15.87 -7.43 -9.01
N TYR A 131 -17.06 -7.84 -9.47
CA TYR A 131 -17.85 -7.07 -10.44
C TYR A 131 -18.41 -5.77 -9.85
N GLU A 132 -18.89 -5.79 -8.61
CA GLU A 132 -19.34 -4.59 -7.89
C GLU A 132 -18.17 -3.64 -7.62
N ASN A 133 -17.03 -4.18 -7.21
CA ASN A 133 -15.82 -3.42 -6.92
C ASN A 133 -15.31 -2.70 -8.17
N GLU A 134 -15.23 -3.41 -9.31
CA GLU A 134 -14.87 -2.83 -10.60
C GLU A 134 -15.83 -1.71 -11.03
N ALA A 135 -17.13 -1.89 -10.79
CA ALA A 135 -18.15 -0.90 -11.17
C ALA A 135 -17.97 0.45 -10.46
N VAL A 136 -17.52 0.45 -9.20
CA VAL A 136 -17.36 1.67 -8.39
C VAL A 136 -15.92 2.23 -8.37
N MET A 137 -14.93 1.51 -8.91
CA MET A 137 -13.52 1.96 -8.91
C MET A 137 -13.31 3.35 -9.50
N HIS A 138 -14.10 3.72 -10.52
CA HIS A 138 -14.02 5.03 -11.18
C HIS A 138 -14.34 6.22 -10.26
N LEU A 139 -14.98 5.98 -9.10
CA LEU A 139 -15.30 7.01 -8.11
C LEU A 139 -14.08 7.39 -7.26
N CYS A 140 -13.04 6.55 -7.23
CA CYS A 140 -11.80 6.80 -6.51
C CYS A 140 -12.00 7.19 -5.02
N LEU A 141 -12.95 6.55 -4.34
CA LEU A 141 -13.28 6.86 -2.94
C LEU A 141 -12.07 6.68 -2.01
N LEU A 142 -11.76 7.69 -1.20
CA LEU A 142 -10.59 7.69 -0.32
C LEU A 142 -10.62 6.56 0.71
N THR A 143 -11.80 6.34 1.30
CA THR A 143 -12.03 5.33 2.34
C THR A 143 -12.09 3.91 1.79
N MET A 144 -11.95 3.74 0.46
CA MET A 144 -11.89 2.45 -0.22
C MET A 144 -10.46 2.00 -0.51
N LYS A 145 -9.47 2.91 -0.46
CA LYS A 145 -8.06 2.55 -0.60
C LYS A 145 -7.67 1.51 0.46
N PRO A 146 -6.75 0.57 0.21
CA PRO A 146 -6.20 -0.27 1.28
C PRO A 146 -5.50 0.58 2.35
N VAL A 147 -5.53 0.16 3.61
CA VAL A 147 -4.85 0.83 4.73
C VAL A 147 -4.09 -0.18 5.57
N ILE A 148 -2.88 0.22 5.95
CA ILE A 148 -2.08 -0.45 6.97
C ILE A 148 -1.92 0.51 8.15
N TYR A 149 -2.15 0.01 9.36
CA TYR A 149 -1.89 0.75 10.58
C TYR A 149 -0.47 0.44 11.03
N VAL A 150 0.33 1.48 11.21
CA VAL A 150 1.70 1.35 11.71
C VAL A 150 1.70 1.72 13.18
N ALA A 151 1.83 0.72 14.04
CA ALA A 151 1.86 0.90 15.49
C ALA A 151 3.30 1.18 15.93
N ASN A 152 3.60 2.44 16.25
CA ASN A 152 4.88 2.82 16.81
C ASN A 152 4.95 2.48 18.30
N VAL A 153 5.80 1.55 18.68
CA VAL A 153 5.92 1.01 20.05
C VAL A 153 7.33 1.21 20.62
N ALA A 154 7.45 1.03 21.94
CA ALA A 154 8.75 1.00 22.59
C ALA A 154 9.54 -0.24 22.16
N GLU A 155 10.87 -0.17 22.27
CA GLU A 155 11.78 -1.27 21.95
C GLU A 155 11.42 -2.57 22.70
N SER A 156 11.06 -2.46 23.98
CA SER A 156 10.65 -3.59 24.82
C SER A 156 9.45 -4.37 24.27
N ASP A 157 8.59 -3.69 23.50
CA ASP A 157 7.33 -4.24 23.01
C ASP A 157 7.50 -4.85 21.62
N LEU A 158 8.69 -4.77 20.99
CA LEU A 158 8.92 -5.32 19.64
C LEU A 158 8.91 -6.85 19.61
N VAL A 159 9.36 -7.50 20.68
CA VAL A 159 9.46 -8.97 20.76
C VAL A 159 8.08 -9.59 20.94
N ASP A 160 7.26 -9.00 21.80
CA ASP A 160 5.87 -9.39 21.99
C ASP A 160 4.95 -8.16 21.97
N PRO A 161 4.57 -7.67 20.78
CA PRO A 161 3.71 -6.51 20.66
C PRO A 161 2.30 -6.78 21.20
N THR A 162 1.90 -8.05 21.30
CA THR A 162 0.58 -8.42 21.82
C THR A 162 0.47 -8.20 23.31
N SER A 163 1.59 -8.11 24.04
CA SER A 163 1.59 -7.77 25.46
C SER A 163 1.02 -6.36 25.71
N ASN A 164 1.21 -5.43 24.77
CA ASN A 164 0.76 -4.05 24.87
C ASN A 164 -0.76 -3.93 24.59
N SER A 165 -1.51 -3.35 25.55
CA SER A 165 -2.96 -3.17 25.44
C SER A 165 -3.36 -2.27 24.27
N HIS A 166 -2.59 -1.22 23.98
CA HIS A 166 -2.89 -0.30 22.88
C HIS A 166 -2.73 -0.96 21.51
N VAL A 167 -1.77 -1.87 21.38
CA VAL A 167 -1.59 -2.67 20.16
C VAL A 167 -2.76 -3.62 19.97
N LYS A 168 -3.24 -4.28 21.05
CA LYS A 168 -4.43 -5.13 21.01
C LYS A 168 -5.67 -4.36 20.54
N ASP A 169 -5.93 -3.19 21.14
CA ASP A 169 -7.07 -2.34 20.78
C ASP A 169 -6.99 -1.92 19.30
N LEU A 170 -5.78 -1.56 18.84
CA LEU A 170 -5.55 -1.19 17.44
C LEU A 170 -5.79 -2.37 16.48
N VAL A 171 -5.34 -3.58 16.84
CA VAL A 171 -5.56 -4.79 16.04
C VAL A 171 -7.05 -5.12 15.93
N GLU A 172 -7.83 -4.94 17.01
CA GLU A 172 -9.27 -5.13 16.99
C GLU A 172 -9.95 -4.14 16.02
N VAL A 173 -9.60 -2.85 16.14
CA VAL A 173 -10.14 -1.80 15.26
C VAL A 173 -9.74 -2.03 13.80
N ALA A 174 -8.47 -2.34 13.53
CA ALA A 174 -7.96 -2.59 12.18
C ALA A 174 -8.64 -3.79 11.53
N SER A 175 -8.84 -4.88 12.28
CA SER A 175 -9.54 -6.07 11.82
C SER A 175 -10.99 -5.78 11.44
N SER A 176 -11.68 -4.94 12.23
CA SER A 176 -13.06 -4.52 11.93
C SER A 176 -13.21 -3.77 10.59
N PHE A 177 -12.12 -3.19 10.08
CA PHE A 177 -12.07 -2.41 8.84
C PHE A 177 -11.22 -3.05 7.74
N LYS A 178 -10.92 -4.36 7.83
CA LYS A 178 -10.09 -5.10 6.86
C LYS A 178 -8.74 -4.44 6.59
N SER A 179 -8.11 -3.95 7.66
CA SER A 179 -6.80 -3.30 7.61
C SER A 179 -5.79 -4.14 8.40
N GLU A 180 -4.56 -4.17 7.92
CA GLU A 180 -3.45 -4.86 8.58
C GLU A 180 -2.77 -3.94 9.60
N VAL A 181 -2.15 -4.51 10.63
CA VAL A 181 -1.34 -3.77 11.61
C VAL A 181 0.10 -4.26 11.54
N VAL A 182 1.05 -3.33 11.42
CA VAL A 182 2.48 -3.60 11.53
C VAL A 182 3.03 -2.80 12.71
N THR A 183 3.69 -3.49 13.62
CA THR A 183 4.38 -2.87 14.75
C THR A 183 5.82 -2.55 14.39
N ILE A 184 6.24 -1.31 14.67
CA ILE A 184 7.60 -0.84 14.48
C ILE A 184 8.03 -0.03 15.70
N SER A 185 9.32 0.19 15.88
CA SER A 185 9.82 1.24 16.78
C SER A 185 10.61 2.23 15.96
N ALA A 186 10.05 3.42 15.76
CA ALA A 186 10.71 4.46 14.98
C ALA A 186 12.09 4.84 15.54
N GLN A 187 12.27 4.71 16.86
CA GLN A 187 13.56 4.91 17.51
C GLN A 187 14.58 3.85 17.08
N VAL A 188 14.22 2.57 17.18
CA VAL A 188 15.09 1.46 16.76
C VAL A 188 15.44 1.58 15.27
N GLU A 189 14.49 1.95 14.40
CA GLU A 189 14.76 2.14 12.96
C GLU A 189 15.70 3.32 12.68
N ALA A 190 15.64 4.39 13.47
CA ALA A 190 16.57 5.50 13.35
C ALA A 190 17.98 5.08 13.75
N GLU A 191 18.14 4.36 14.86
CA GLU A 191 19.43 3.83 15.33
C GLU A 191 20.05 2.85 14.32
N LEU A 192 19.24 1.94 13.75
CA LEU A 192 19.69 1.01 12.71
C LEU A 192 20.26 1.72 11.48
N THR A 193 19.82 2.94 11.18
CA THR A 193 20.30 3.70 10.02
C THR A 193 21.73 4.22 10.23
N GLU A 194 22.12 4.47 11.48
CA GLU A 194 23.45 4.98 11.83
C GLU A 194 24.50 3.87 11.98
N LEU A 195 24.06 2.63 12.22
CA LEU A 195 24.92 1.45 12.40
C LEU A 195 25.42 0.88 11.06
N GLN A 196 26.60 0.25 11.10
CA GLN A 196 27.13 -0.54 9.98
C GLN A 196 26.37 -1.87 9.81
N PRO A 197 26.35 -2.49 8.61
CA PRO A 197 25.60 -3.72 8.35
C PRO A 197 25.87 -4.86 9.34
N GLU A 198 27.13 -5.02 9.76
CA GLU A 198 27.55 -6.06 10.71
C GLU A 198 26.99 -5.80 12.11
N GLU A 199 27.05 -4.54 12.56
CA GLU A 199 26.55 -4.08 13.87
C GLU A 199 25.03 -4.16 13.96
N ARG A 200 24.32 -3.88 12.87
CA ARG A 200 22.85 -3.99 12.81
C ARG A 200 22.37 -5.40 13.16
N SER A 201 23.04 -6.43 12.65
CA SER A 201 22.63 -7.81 12.92
C SER A 201 22.83 -8.18 14.39
N GLU A 202 23.90 -7.70 15.02
CA GLU A 202 24.17 -7.92 16.43
C GLU A 202 23.18 -7.16 17.32
N PHE A 203 22.86 -5.91 16.96
CA PHE A 203 21.86 -5.09 17.65
C PHE A 203 20.47 -5.71 17.58
N LEU A 204 19.99 -6.12 16.40
CA LEU A 204 18.68 -6.78 16.27
C LEU A 204 18.60 -8.07 17.12
N LYS A 205 19.68 -8.85 17.15
CA LYS A 205 19.76 -10.06 17.98
C LYS A 205 19.73 -9.75 19.47
N SER A 206 20.37 -8.68 19.94
CA SER A 206 20.32 -8.30 21.35
C SER A 206 18.90 -7.90 21.78
N LEU A 207 18.12 -7.34 20.86
CA LEU A 207 16.70 -7.03 21.03
C LEU A 207 15.78 -8.25 20.89
N GLY A 208 16.30 -9.41 20.46
CA GLY A 208 15.50 -10.62 20.24
C GLY A 208 14.66 -10.61 18.96
N ILE A 209 14.98 -9.75 18.00
CA ILE A 209 14.28 -9.64 16.71
C ILE A 209 15.22 -10.02 15.54
N ASN A 210 14.65 -10.58 14.47
CA ASN A 210 15.44 -11.08 13.33
C ASN A 210 15.64 -10.03 12.22
N GLU A 211 14.79 -9.00 12.19
CA GLU A 211 14.79 -7.97 11.16
C GLU A 211 14.20 -6.67 11.70
N GLY A 212 14.54 -5.55 11.05
CA GLY A 212 13.93 -4.25 11.34
C GLY A 212 12.46 -4.18 10.90
N GLY A 213 11.70 -3.35 11.58
CA GLY A 213 10.29 -3.08 11.33
C GLY A 213 10.02 -2.47 9.95
N LEU A 214 10.96 -1.70 9.38
CA LEU A 214 10.80 -1.16 8.02
C LEU A 214 10.71 -2.26 6.96
N GLY A 215 11.48 -3.34 7.09
CA GLY A 215 11.42 -4.45 6.15
C GLY A 215 10.06 -5.15 6.15
N SER A 216 9.50 -5.35 7.34
CA SER A 216 8.16 -5.89 7.53
C SER A 216 7.08 -4.95 6.95
N LEU A 217 7.17 -3.66 7.24
CA LEU A 217 6.26 -2.65 6.71
C LEU A 217 6.26 -2.60 5.18
N ILE A 218 7.44 -2.64 4.56
CA ILE A 218 7.58 -2.65 3.10
C ILE A 218 6.91 -3.89 2.51
N ARG A 219 7.18 -5.08 3.03
CA ARG A 219 6.57 -6.32 2.51
C ARG A 219 5.06 -6.37 2.72
N ALA A 220 4.57 -5.95 3.88
CA ALA A 220 3.14 -5.88 4.17
C ALA A 220 2.45 -4.90 3.21
N THR A 221 3.02 -3.70 3.01
CA THR A 221 2.50 -2.70 2.06
C THR A 221 2.52 -3.22 0.62
N TYR A 222 3.61 -3.86 0.20
CA TYR A 222 3.74 -4.44 -1.14
C TYR A 222 2.67 -5.52 -1.39
N ASN A 223 2.44 -6.40 -0.41
CA ASN A 223 1.39 -7.41 -0.47
C ASN A 223 -0.01 -6.80 -0.48
N LEU A 224 -0.25 -5.78 0.36
CA LEU A 224 -1.53 -5.06 0.50
C LEU A 224 -1.93 -4.37 -0.80
N LEU A 225 -0.97 -3.80 -1.54
CA LEU A 225 -1.19 -3.21 -2.86
C LEU A 225 -1.40 -4.26 -3.97
N GLY A 226 -1.43 -5.55 -3.61
CA GLY A 226 -1.59 -6.64 -4.56
C GLY A 226 -0.34 -6.86 -5.42
N MET A 227 0.80 -6.29 -5.04
CA MET A 227 2.05 -6.46 -5.77
C MET A 227 2.65 -7.84 -5.49
N ARG A 228 3.34 -8.39 -6.48
CA ARG A 228 4.03 -9.68 -6.45
C ARG A 228 5.34 -9.52 -7.21
N THR A 229 6.28 -10.42 -6.93
CA THR A 229 7.62 -10.40 -7.53
C THR A 229 7.86 -11.66 -8.35
N TYR A 230 8.37 -11.49 -9.57
CA TYR A 230 9.02 -12.58 -10.31
C TYR A 230 10.48 -12.19 -10.61
N PHE A 231 11.30 -13.17 -10.97
CA PHE A 231 12.74 -12.97 -11.16
C PHE A 231 13.19 -13.30 -12.57
N THR A 232 14.17 -12.55 -13.05
CA THR A 232 15.04 -12.97 -14.15
C THR A 232 16.44 -13.12 -13.59
N SER A 233 17.09 -14.27 -13.83
CA SER A 233 18.39 -14.59 -13.23
C SER A 233 19.36 -15.13 -14.27
N GLY A 234 20.59 -14.64 -14.25
CA GLY A 234 21.69 -15.09 -15.12
C GLY A 234 23.01 -14.42 -14.76
N GLU A 235 24.11 -14.82 -15.41
CA GLU A 235 25.47 -14.39 -15.04
C GLU A 235 25.66 -12.85 -15.00
N LYS A 236 24.95 -12.12 -15.86
CA LYS A 236 25.02 -10.66 -15.89
C LYS A 236 24.20 -10.01 -14.79
N GLU A 237 23.00 -10.50 -14.56
CA GLU A 237 22.02 -9.86 -13.68
C GLU A 237 21.03 -10.87 -13.09
N THR A 238 20.76 -10.70 -11.79
CA THR A 238 19.55 -11.20 -11.15
C THR A 238 18.68 -10.02 -10.73
N LYS A 239 17.46 -9.97 -11.25
CA LYS A 239 16.54 -8.85 -11.05
C LYS A 239 15.16 -9.33 -10.62
N ALA A 240 14.63 -8.65 -9.62
CA ALA A 240 13.25 -8.74 -9.18
C ALA A 240 12.37 -7.73 -9.94
N TRP A 241 11.27 -8.21 -10.48
CA TRP A 241 10.29 -7.43 -11.23
C TRP A 241 8.97 -7.40 -10.48
N THR A 242 8.39 -6.20 -10.35
CA THR A 242 7.08 -5.99 -9.72
C THR A 242 5.96 -6.22 -10.73
N ILE A 243 4.99 -7.06 -10.37
CA ILE A 243 3.74 -7.30 -11.10
C ILE A 243 2.56 -7.22 -10.13
N LEU A 244 1.34 -7.10 -10.66
CA LEU A 244 0.12 -7.23 -9.89
C LEU A 244 -0.31 -8.71 -9.83
N ALA A 245 -0.87 -9.11 -8.70
CA ALA A 245 -1.48 -10.43 -8.53
C ALA A 245 -2.56 -10.65 -9.61
N GLY A 246 -2.52 -11.81 -10.26
CA GLY A 246 -3.43 -12.17 -11.34
C GLY A 246 -2.96 -11.77 -12.75
N MET A 247 -1.83 -11.06 -12.89
CA MET A 247 -1.25 -10.83 -14.21
C MET A 247 -0.88 -12.14 -14.90
N THR A 248 -1.16 -12.21 -16.20
CA THR A 248 -0.79 -13.33 -17.07
C THR A 248 0.68 -13.26 -17.50
N ALA A 249 1.24 -14.37 -17.98
CA ALA A 249 2.63 -14.40 -18.44
C ALA A 249 2.96 -13.36 -19.55
N PRO A 250 2.10 -13.12 -20.57
CA PRO A 250 2.32 -12.04 -21.53
C PRO A 250 2.39 -10.65 -20.88
N GLN A 251 1.46 -10.35 -19.96
CA GLN A 251 1.42 -9.06 -19.26
C GLN A 251 2.65 -8.87 -18.37
N ALA A 252 3.08 -9.93 -17.67
CA ALA A 252 4.31 -9.91 -16.88
C ALA A 252 5.56 -9.68 -17.75
N ALA A 253 5.63 -10.34 -18.91
CA ALA A 253 6.72 -10.12 -19.87
C ALA A 253 6.74 -8.67 -20.41
N GLY A 254 5.56 -8.05 -20.56
CA GLY A 254 5.39 -6.64 -20.92
C GLY A 254 6.08 -5.66 -19.95
N VAL A 255 6.22 -6.03 -18.67
CA VAL A 255 6.95 -5.22 -17.66
C VAL A 255 8.44 -5.15 -17.97
N ILE A 256 9.01 -6.16 -18.63
CA ILE A 256 10.41 -6.13 -19.12
C ILE A 256 10.50 -5.26 -20.36
N HIS A 257 9.63 -5.52 -21.34
CA HIS A 257 9.57 -4.77 -22.59
C HIS A 257 8.22 -4.97 -23.28
N SER A 258 7.63 -3.91 -23.85
CA SER A 258 6.31 -3.96 -24.49
C SER A 258 6.22 -4.95 -25.67
N ASP A 259 7.35 -5.21 -26.34
CA ASP A 259 7.38 -6.15 -27.46
C ASP A 259 7.25 -7.61 -27.02
N PHE A 260 7.66 -7.95 -25.79
CA PHE A 260 7.48 -9.31 -25.28
C PHE A 260 6.02 -9.63 -25.00
N GLU A 261 5.20 -8.64 -24.65
CA GLU A 261 3.75 -8.85 -24.49
C GLU A 261 3.08 -9.06 -25.85
N LYS A 262 3.38 -8.19 -26.84
CA LYS A 262 2.80 -8.28 -28.20
C LYS A 262 3.25 -9.52 -28.96
N GLY A 263 4.51 -9.89 -28.83
CA GLY A 263 5.14 -11.03 -29.48
C GLY A 263 5.21 -12.28 -28.61
N PHE A 264 4.41 -12.35 -27.55
CA PHE A 264 4.49 -13.45 -26.61
C PHE A 264 4.16 -14.79 -27.29
N ILE A 265 5.08 -15.76 -27.16
CA ILE A 265 4.87 -17.13 -27.65
C ILE A 265 4.71 -18.08 -26.46
N ARG A 266 5.68 -18.07 -25.56
CA ARG A 266 5.71 -18.88 -24.33
C ARG A 266 6.64 -18.26 -23.29
N ALA A 267 6.47 -18.66 -22.04
CA ALA A 267 7.41 -18.40 -20.96
C ALA A 267 8.01 -19.73 -20.47
N GLU A 268 9.28 -19.71 -20.08
CA GLU A 268 9.92 -20.80 -19.33
C GLU A 268 9.97 -20.36 -17.86
N THR A 269 9.44 -21.21 -16.97
CA THR A 269 9.24 -20.92 -15.54
C THR A 269 9.85 -22.01 -14.68
#